data_AF-A0A7R9HLL1-F1
#
_entry.id   AF-A0A7R9HLL1-F1
#
_cell.length_a   1.000
_cell.length_b   1.000
_cell.length_c   1.000
_cell.angle_alpha   90.00
_cell.angle_beta   90.00
_cell.angle_gamma   90.00
#
_symmetry.space_group_name_H-M   'P 1'
#
loop_
_entity.id
_entity.type
_entity.pdbx_description
1 polymer ?
#
loop_
_entity_poly.entity_id
_entity_poly.type
_entity_poly.pdbx_seq_one_letter_code
_entity_poly.pdbx_strand_id
1 'polypeptide(L)'
;MHWFRVELDCRGQGDQGTPTDLPNCRADLDTVQGITSKMELLVSSHIFKSFQYLLMSLTYSSSTEERPGLQKLFKKQSDFLWNNAVHLIQFISQRGGILNFSEPTSNKEDDLSRLNFGELEDLALALDMEKTLERQAIYIHRELAKCQRGSFNSEVLWSGS
;
A
#
# COMPACT_ATOMS: atom_id res chain seq x y z
N MET A 1 -27.49 1.06 20.16
CA MET A 1 -28.34 2.28 20.17
C MET A 1 -27.54 3.45 19.59
N HIS A 2 -27.41 3.55 18.26
CA HIS A 2 -26.55 4.57 17.62
C HIS A 2 -27.31 5.69 16.86
N TRP A 3 -28.63 5.59 16.75
CA TRP A 3 -29.45 6.52 15.96
C TRP A 3 -29.75 7.87 16.65
N PHE A 4 -29.44 8.05 17.93
CA PHE A 4 -29.82 9.25 18.70
C PHE A 4 -28.83 10.43 18.62
N ARG A 5 -27.63 10.28 18.02
CA ARG A 5 -26.56 11.29 18.19
C ARG A 5 -26.46 12.34 17.10
N VAL A 6 -26.83 12.02 15.86
CA VAL A 6 -26.84 12.99 14.75
C VAL A 6 -27.88 14.09 14.98
N GLU A 7 -28.94 13.77 15.70
CA GLU A 7 -30.11 14.64 15.86
C GLU A 7 -29.91 15.79 16.87
N LEU A 8 -28.85 15.77 17.68
CA LEU A 8 -28.53 16.85 18.62
C LEU A 8 -27.80 18.03 17.95
N ASP A 9 -26.89 17.78 17.02
CA ASP A 9 -26.08 18.84 16.40
C ASP A 9 -26.85 19.60 15.29
N CYS A 10 -27.77 18.93 14.59
CA CYS A 10 -28.54 19.55 13.50
C CYS A 10 -29.77 20.35 13.96
N ARG A 11 -30.15 20.31 15.25
CA ARG A 11 -31.42 20.89 15.75
C ARG A 11 -31.28 22.28 16.37
N GLY A 12 -30.06 22.80 16.53
CA GLY A 12 -29.77 24.02 17.31
C GLY A 12 -29.17 25.21 16.54
N GLN A 13 -28.80 25.08 15.26
CA GLN A 13 -28.13 26.17 14.54
C GLN A 13 -28.96 26.68 13.36
N GLY A 14 -29.66 27.78 13.59
CA GLY A 14 -30.00 28.71 12.52
C GLY A 14 -28.71 29.40 12.06
N ASP A 15 -28.29 29.07 10.84
CA ASP A 15 -27.56 29.92 9.89
C ASP A 15 -26.41 30.81 10.42
N GLN A 16 -25.54 30.25 11.26
CA GLN A 16 -24.20 30.80 11.53
C GLN A 16 -23.22 29.64 11.36
N GLY A 17 -22.64 29.52 10.17
CA GLY A 17 -21.78 28.43 9.73
C GLY A 17 -20.51 28.27 10.56
N THR A 18 -20.63 27.63 11.72
CA THR A 18 -19.50 27.06 12.45
C THR A 18 -19.37 25.59 12.05
N PRO A 19 -18.17 25.10 11.69
CA PRO A 19 -17.98 23.69 11.32
C PRO A 19 -18.42 22.80 12.48
N THR A 20 -19.46 22.01 12.26
CA THR A 20 -19.91 20.99 13.20
C THR A 20 -18.88 19.86 13.17
N ASP A 21 -17.98 19.83 14.14
CA ASP A 21 -17.08 18.69 14.33
C ASP A 21 -17.93 17.51 14.85
N LEU A 22 -18.14 16.51 14.01
CA LEU A 22 -18.81 15.26 14.35
C LEU A 22 -17.74 14.20 14.71
N PRO A 23 -17.22 14.17 15.95
CA PRO A 23 -16.06 13.34 16.31
C PRO A 23 -16.30 11.84 16.17
N ASN A 24 -17.57 11.40 16.15
CA ASN A 24 -17.95 9.98 16.05
C ASN A 24 -18.39 9.56 14.63
N CYS A 25 -18.37 10.47 13.65
CA CYS A 25 -18.71 10.17 12.26
C CYS A 25 -17.43 9.92 11.44
N ARG A 26 -16.57 9.02 11.93
CA ARG A 26 -15.33 8.64 11.25
C ARG A 26 -15.40 7.18 10.85
N ALA A 27 -14.84 6.84 9.68
CA ALA A 27 -14.70 5.45 9.21
C ALA A 27 -13.59 4.68 9.96
N ASP A 28 -13.26 5.13 11.17
CA ASP A 28 -12.11 4.72 11.93
C ASP A 28 -12.32 3.32 12.50
N LEU A 29 -11.47 2.39 12.08
CA LEU A 29 -11.45 1.04 12.62
C LEU A 29 -10.22 0.93 13.52
N ASP A 30 -10.42 0.82 14.85
CA ASP A 30 -9.35 0.77 15.86
C ASP A 30 -8.24 -0.24 15.54
N THR A 31 -8.59 -1.39 14.94
CA THR A 31 -7.62 -2.42 14.52
C THR A 31 -6.66 -1.97 13.42
N VAL A 32 -7.05 -0.98 12.61
CA VAL A 32 -6.26 -0.49 11.47
C VAL A 32 -5.25 0.54 11.93
N GLN A 33 -5.59 1.40 12.90
CA GLN A 33 -4.67 2.43 13.40
C GLN A 33 -3.32 1.86 13.89
N GLY A 34 -3.34 0.72 14.58
CA GLY A 34 -2.12 0.08 15.08
C GLY A 34 -1.19 -0.47 13.99
N ILE A 35 -1.71 -0.67 12.77
CA ILE A 35 -0.96 -1.25 11.65
C ILE A 35 -0.83 -0.32 10.44
N THR A 36 -1.48 0.85 10.46
CA THR A 36 -1.46 1.83 9.37
C THR A 36 -0.03 2.15 8.93
N SER A 37 0.90 2.37 9.86
CA SER A 37 2.31 2.64 9.52
C SER A 37 3.00 1.50 8.75
N LYS A 38 2.63 0.25 9.02
CA LYS A 38 3.15 -0.91 8.28
C LYS A 38 2.51 -1.01 6.90
N MET A 39 1.21 -0.70 6.79
CA MET A 39 0.53 -0.64 5.50
C MET A 39 1.07 0.51 4.63
N GLU A 40 1.36 1.67 5.20
CA GLU A 40 2.05 2.78 4.53
C GLU A 40 3.41 2.35 3.97
N LEU A 41 4.23 1.68 4.78
CA LEU A 41 5.51 1.13 4.32
C LEU A 41 5.35 0.12 3.18
N LEU A 42 4.29 -0.71 3.22
CA LEU A 42 3.98 -1.65 2.14
C LEU A 42 3.59 -0.91 0.86
N VAL A 43 2.75 0.13 0.95
CA VAL A 43 2.37 0.98 -0.19
C VAL A 43 3.62 1.61 -0.81
N SER A 44 4.44 2.27 0.01
CA SER A 44 5.68 2.90 -0.47
C SER A 44 6.64 1.89 -1.11
N SER A 45 6.71 0.67 -0.57
CA SER A 45 7.52 -0.42 -1.17
C SER A 45 6.99 -0.85 -2.55
N HIS A 46 5.67 -0.92 -2.74
CA HIS A 46 5.07 -1.21 -4.05
C HIS A 46 5.36 -0.09 -5.06
N ILE A 47 5.21 1.17 -4.63
CA ILE A 47 5.49 2.35 -5.48
C ILE A 47 6.96 2.33 -5.91
N PHE A 48 7.89 2.20 -4.97
CA PHE A 48 9.32 2.23 -5.28
C PHE A 48 9.72 1.10 -6.25
N LYS A 49 9.29 -0.14 -5.97
CA LYS A 49 9.57 -1.29 -6.85
C LYS A 49 8.89 -1.19 -8.20
N SER A 50 7.71 -0.57 -8.29
CA SER A 50 7.08 -0.30 -9.59
C SER A 50 7.98 0.55 -10.47
N PHE A 51 8.67 1.55 -9.91
CA PHE A 51 9.62 2.38 -10.64
C PHE A 51 10.92 1.63 -10.96
N GLN A 52 11.41 0.77 -10.06
CA GLN A 52 12.58 -0.09 -10.35
C GLN A 52 12.31 -1.00 -11.54
N TYR A 53 11.18 -1.72 -11.54
CA TYR A 53 10.77 -2.56 -12.68
C TYR A 53 10.54 -1.75 -13.96
N LEU A 54 10.02 -0.52 -13.85
CA LEU A 54 9.90 0.36 -15.01
C LEU A 54 11.27 0.67 -15.60
N LEU A 55 12.25 1.00 -14.76
CA LEU A 55 13.61 1.31 -15.20
C LEU A 55 14.30 0.08 -15.81
N MET A 56 14.13 -1.11 -15.23
CA MET A 56 14.57 -2.37 -15.85
C MET A 56 13.89 -2.63 -17.20
N SER A 57 12.61 -2.28 -17.35
CA SER A 57 11.96 -2.39 -18.67
C SER A 57 12.58 -1.44 -19.69
N LEU A 58 13.10 -0.27 -19.27
CA LEU A 58 13.70 0.70 -20.18
C LEU A 58 15.07 0.24 -20.67
N THR A 59 15.87 -0.43 -19.84
CA THR A 59 17.18 -0.97 -20.27
C THR A 59 17.02 -1.95 -21.43
N TYR A 60 16.10 -2.92 -21.30
CA TYR A 60 15.81 -3.91 -22.35
C TYR A 60 14.98 -3.39 -23.54
N SER A 61 14.60 -2.11 -23.51
CA SER A 61 13.98 -1.41 -24.66
C SER A 61 14.99 -0.68 -25.55
N SER A 62 16.24 -0.54 -25.08
CA SER A 62 17.32 0.05 -25.85
C SER A 62 17.75 -0.86 -27.00
N SER A 63 18.13 -0.28 -28.15
CA SER A 63 18.59 -1.01 -29.33
C SER A 63 19.85 -1.85 -29.10
N THR A 64 20.62 -1.54 -28.05
CA THR A 64 21.84 -2.27 -27.68
C THR A 64 21.58 -3.52 -26.84
N GLU A 65 20.44 -3.58 -26.15
CA GLU A 65 20.07 -4.64 -25.19
C GLU A 65 18.65 -5.15 -25.44
N GLU A 66 18.23 -5.17 -26.71
CA GLU A 66 16.85 -5.48 -27.06
C GLU A 66 16.50 -6.92 -26.64
N ARG A 67 15.65 -7.01 -25.61
CA ARG A 67 15.10 -8.26 -25.07
C ARG A 67 13.62 -8.05 -24.82
N PRO A 68 12.77 -8.16 -25.87
CA PRO A 68 11.35 -7.81 -25.77
C PRO A 68 10.60 -8.67 -24.74
N GLY A 69 11.07 -9.89 -24.47
CA GLY A 69 10.55 -10.74 -23.40
C GLY A 69 10.78 -10.17 -22.01
N LEU A 70 12.02 -9.74 -21.70
CA LEU A 70 12.37 -9.14 -20.40
C LEU A 70 11.75 -7.75 -20.26
N GLN A 71 11.78 -6.95 -21.32
CA GLN A 71 11.08 -5.67 -21.37
C GLN A 71 9.60 -5.84 -20.98
N LYS A 72 8.89 -6.75 -21.65
CA LYS A 72 7.47 -7.01 -21.39
C LYS A 72 7.24 -7.56 -19.98
N LEU A 73 8.12 -8.44 -19.48
CA LEU A 73 8.05 -9.00 -18.13
C LEU A 73 8.13 -7.88 -17.08
N PHE A 74 9.17 -7.06 -17.13
CA PHE A 74 9.38 -5.99 -16.15
C PHE A 74 8.33 -4.88 -16.28
N LYS A 75 7.89 -4.54 -17.50
CA LYS A 75 6.79 -3.59 -17.67
C LYS A 75 5.50 -4.09 -17.02
N LYS A 76 5.15 -5.35 -17.24
CA LYS A 76 3.96 -5.96 -16.63
C LYS A 76 4.06 -5.96 -15.11
N GLN A 77 5.23 -6.27 -14.56
CA GLN A 77 5.44 -6.29 -13.12
C GLN A 77 5.37 -4.87 -12.51
N SER A 78 5.93 -3.87 -13.20
CA SER A 78 5.80 -2.46 -12.84
C SER A 78 4.32 -2.04 -12.74
N ASP A 79 3.53 -2.33 -13.79
CA ASP A 79 2.10 -1.99 -13.83
C ASP A 79 1.30 -2.72 -12.74
N PHE A 80 1.64 -3.99 -12.48
CA PHE A 80 1.02 -4.78 -11.42
C PHE A 80 1.27 -4.16 -10.03
N LEU A 81 2.51 -3.83 -9.71
CA LEU A 81 2.85 -3.23 -8.41
C LEU A 81 2.26 -1.84 -8.24
N TRP A 82 2.24 -1.03 -9.30
CA TRP A 82 1.56 0.28 -9.28
C TRP A 82 0.08 0.13 -8.96
N ASN A 83 -0.63 -0.77 -9.65
CA ASN A 83 -2.05 -0.99 -9.41
C ASN A 83 -2.31 -1.52 -8.00
N ASN A 84 -1.48 -2.44 -7.49
CA ASN A 84 -1.58 -2.91 -6.12
C ASN A 84 -1.35 -1.80 -5.09
N ALA A 85 -0.40 -0.89 -5.33
CA ALA A 85 -0.22 0.28 -4.48
C ALA A 85 -1.49 1.12 -4.41
N VAL A 86 -2.12 1.40 -5.57
CA VAL A 86 -3.40 2.13 -5.64
C VAL A 86 -4.51 1.39 -4.87
N HIS A 87 -4.62 0.07 -4.99
CA HIS A 87 -5.58 -0.72 -4.24
C HIS A 87 -5.35 -0.67 -2.73
N LEU A 88 -4.10 -0.75 -2.29
CA LEU A 88 -3.74 -0.63 -0.87
C LEU A 88 -4.06 0.77 -0.34
N ILE A 89 -3.80 1.82 -1.11
CA ILE A 89 -4.18 3.19 -0.76
C ILE A 89 -5.68 3.29 -0.53
N GLN A 90 -6.48 2.80 -1.49
CA GLN A 90 -7.93 2.78 -1.38
C GLN A 90 -8.39 1.97 -0.16
N PHE A 91 -7.80 0.81 0.09
CA PHE A 91 -8.12 -0.06 1.23
C PHE A 91 -7.89 0.64 2.57
N ILE A 92 -6.78 1.36 2.72
CA ILE A 92 -6.43 2.10 3.94
C ILE A 92 -7.40 3.27 4.13
N SER A 93 -7.65 4.06 3.08
CA SER A 93 -8.56 5.20 3.14
C SER A 93 -10.01 4.82 3.45
N GLN A 94 -10.50 3.68 2.93
CA GLN A 94 -11.83 3.15 3.27
C GLN A 94 -12.01 2.83 4.75
N ARG A 95 -10.91 2.61 5.48
CA ARG A 95 -10.90 2.27 6.92
C ARG A 95 -10.52 3.47 7.80
N GLY A 96 -10.63 4.68 7.26
CA GLY A 96 -10.31 5.91 7.98
C GLY A 96 -8.81 6.15 8.18
N GLY A 97 -7.94 5.31 7.59
CA GLY A 97 -6.51 5.48 7.65
C GLY A 97 -6.06 6.68 6.80
N ILE A 98 -5.19 7.50 7.38
CA ILE A 98 -4.52 8.61 6.69
C ILE A 98 -3.13 8.12 6.32
N LEU A 99 -2.79 8.19 5.04
CA LEU A 99 -1.46 7.83 4.54
C LEU A 99 -0.50 9.01 4.65
N ASN A 100 0.67 8.77 5.23
CA ASN A 100 1.78 9.69 5.20
C ASN A 100 2.94 9.18 4.32
N PHE A 101 3.14 9.81 3.17
CA PHE A 101 4.26 9.52 2.26
C PHE A 101 5.52 10.33 2.56
N SER A 102 5.49 11.19 3.58
CA SER A 102 6.61 12.10 3.88
C SER A 102 7.76 11.39 4.59
N GLU A 103 7.51 10.25 5.22
CA GLU A 103 8.59 9.47 5.83
C GLU A 103 9.35 8.70 4.75
N PRO A 104 10.67 8.92 4.60
CA PRO A 104 11.47 8.09 3.72
C PRO A 104 11.38 6.66 4.23
N THR A 105 11.01 5.72 3.36
CA THR A 105 11.10 4.30 3.67
C THR A 105 12.53 4.02 4.10
N SER A 106 12.75 3.83 5.41
CA SER A 106 14.07 3.59 6.03
C SER A 106 14.75 2.29 5.54
N ASN A 107 14.17 1.61 4.56
CA ASN A 107 14.81 0.50 3.89
C ASN A 107 15.90 1.07 2.98
N LYS A 108 17.05 1.36 3.60
CA LYS A 108 18.35 1.15 2.96
C LYS A 108 18.27 -0.22 2.27
N GLU A 109 18.79 -0.30 1.04
CA GLU A 109 18.68 -1.46 0.12
C GLU A 109 17.53 -1.33 -0.86
N ASP A 110 17.67 -0.38 -1.78
CA ASP A 110 17.70 -0.75 -3.19
C ASP A 110 18.28 0.43 -3.95
N ASP A 111 19.61 0.48 -3.93
CA ASP A 111 20.35 1.46 -4.69
C ASP A 111 20.05 1.22 -6.17
N LEU A 112 19.48 2.22 -6.85
CA LEU A 112 19.28 2.18 -8.30
C LEU A 112 20.61 1.95 -9.04
N SER A 113 21.74 2.13 -8.35
CA SER A 113 23.08 1.69 -8.81
C SER A 113 23.19 0.19 -9.08
N ARG A 114 22.27 -0.64 -8.56
CA ARG A 114 22.17 -2.07 -8.85
C ARG A 114 21.39 -2.39 -10.13
N LEU A 115 20.86 -1.38 -10.82
CA LEU A 115 20.24 -1.57 -12.11
C LEU A 115 21.34 -1.56 -13.17
N ASN A 116 21.11 -2.30 -14.28
CA ASN A 116 22.07 -2.45 -15.39
C ASN A 116 23.15 -3.54 -15.18
N PHE A 117 22.80 -4.62 -14.48
CA PHE A 117 23.59 -5.85 -14.53
C PHE A 117 23.08 -6.77 -15.65
N GLY A 118 23.73 -7.91 -15.89
CA GLY A 118 23.27 -8.86 -16.91
C GLY A 118 21.87 -9.42 -16.63
N GLU A 119 21.32 -10.13 -17.61
CA GLU A 119 19.96 -10.70 -17.55
C GLU A 119 19.72 -11.55 -16.28
N LEU A 120 20.74 -12.29 -15.81
CA LEU A 120 20.63 -13.16 -14.65
C LEU A 120 20.55 -12.36 -13.34
N GLU A 121 21.38 -11.33 -13.21
CA GLU A 121 21.40 -10.45 -12.05
C GLU A 121 20.11 -9.66 -11.93
N ASP A 122 19.58 -9.17 -13.06
CA ASP A 122 18.29 -8.47 -13.10
C ASP A 122 17.13 -9.38 -12.69
N LEU A 123 17.14 -10.65 -13.11
CA LEU A 123 16.16 -11.64 -12.65
C LEU A 123 16.31 -11.98 -11.17
N ALA A 124 17.54 -12.05 -10.65
CA ALA A 124 17.80 -12.26 -9.22
C ALA A 124 17.30 -11.07 -8.38
N LEU A 125 17.54 -9.85 -8.86
CA LEU A 125 17.02 -8.63 -8.23
C LEU A 125 15.50 -8.61 -8.22
N ALA A 126 14.85 -8.94 -9.34
CA ALA A 126 13.40 -9.08 -9.42
C ALA A 126 12.86 -10.07 -8.37
N LEU A 127 13.49 -11.24 -8.25
CA LEU A 127 13.11 -12.23 -7.25
C LEU A 127 13.23 -11.71 -5.81
N ASP A 128 14.30 -10.97 -5.50
CA ASP A 128 14.50 -10.42 -4.16
C ASP A 128 13.54 -9.26 -3.84
N MET A 129 13.17 -8.46 -4.84
CA MET A 129 12.10 -7.46 -4.73
C MET A 129 10.76 -8.11 -4.36
N GLU A 130 10.38 -9.19 -5.03
CA GLU A 130 9.14 -9.94 -4.75
C GLU A 130 9.16 -10.56 -3.35
N LYS A 131 10.24 -11.26 -2.97
CA LYS A 131 10.39 -11.83 -1.62
C LYS A 131 10.23 -10.78 -0.54
N THR A 132 10.76 -9.58 -0.78
CA THR A 132 10.66 -8.49 0.19
C THR A 132 9.22 -8.01 0.33
N LEU A 133 8.45 -7.90 -0.77
CA LEU A 133 7.02 -7.57 -0.71
C LEU A 133 6.22 -8.66 0.01
N GLU A 134 6.49 -9.92 -0.30
CA GLU A 134 5.83 -11.07 0.32
C GLU A 134 6.07 -11.10 1.84
N ARG A 135 7.32 -10.90 2.29
CA ARG A 135 7.65 -10.85 3.71
C ARG A 135 6.91 -9.73 4.43
N GLN A 136 6.79 -8.55 3.83
CA GLN A 136 6.03 -7.44 4.39
C GLN A 136 4.54 -7.78 4.49
N ALA A 137 3.95 -8.36 3.45
CA ALA A 137 2.54 -8.78 3.45
C ALA A 137 2.26 -9.86 4.50
N ILE A 138 3.11 -10.89 4.59
CA ILE A 138 3.02 -11.94 5.61
C ILE A 138 3.14 -11.35 7.02
N TYR A 139 4.07 -10.40 7.23
CA TYR A 139 4.22 -9.73 8.51
C TYR A 139 2.93 -8.99 8.91
N ILE A 140 2.38 -8.17 8.00
CA ILE A 140 1.13 -7.45 8.23
C ILE A 140 -0.02 -8.41 8.55
N HIS A 141 -0.15 -9.49 7.77
CA HIS A 141 -1.16 -10.51 8.00
C HIS A 141 -1.04 -11.16 9.39
N ARG A 142 0.20 -11.49 9.81
CA ARG A 142 0.45 -12.05 11.16
C ARG A 142 0.09 -11.08 12.27
N GLU A 143 0.38 -9.79 12.11
CA GLU A 143 0.01 -8.78 13.11
C GLU A 143 -1.50 -8.58 13.21
N LEU A 144 -2.20 -8.53 12.07
CA LEU A 144 -3.68 -8.50 12.04
C LEU A 144 -4.30 -9.73 12.70
N ALA A 145 -3.76 -10.93 12.44
CA ALA A 145 -4.23 -12.17 13.05
C ALA A 145 -4.03 -12.20 14.57
N LYS A 146 -2.98 -11.55 15.09
CA LYS A 146 -2.78 -11.39 16.55
C LYS A 146 -3.81 -10.42 17.14
N CYS A 147 -4.09 -9.31 16.48
CA CYS A 147 -5.09 -8.33 16.93
C CYS A 147 -6.51 -8.91 16.93
N GLN A 148 -6.84 -9.79 15.98
CA GLN A 148 -8.14 -10.47 15.92
C GLN A 148 -8.44 -11.41 17.09
N ARG A 149 -7.43 -11.94 17.80
CA ARG A 149 -7.67 -12.75 19.01
C ARG A 149 -8.26 -11.95 20.18
N GLY A 150 -8.17 -10.62 20.17
CA GLY A 150 -8.74 -9.74 21.19
C GLY A 150 -10.00 -8.98 20.77
N SER A 151 -10.29 -8.89 19.47
CA SER A 151 -11.45 -8.18 18.92
C SER A 151 -11.93 -8.89 17.65
N PHE A 152 -13.14 -9.45 17.70
CA PHE A 152 -13.72 -10.22 16.61
C PHE A 152 -14.24 -9.29 15.50
N ASN A 153 -13.43 -9.06 14.46
CA ASN A 153 -13.88 -8.50 13.18
C ASN A 153 -13.32 -9.36 12.04
N SER A 154 -14.20 -10.13 11.38
CA SER A 154 -13.88 -11.22 10.44
C SER A 154 -13.68 -10.78 8.98
N GLU A 155 -13.59 -9.48 8.68
CA GLU A 155 -13.58 -8.99 7.30
C GLU A 155 -12.23 -9.07 6.57
N VAL A 156 -11.18 -9.61 7.18
CA VAL A 156 -9.84 -9.67 6.57
C VAL A 156 -9.65 -10.91 5.68
N LEU A 157 -10.63 -11.82 5.58
CA LEU A 157 -10.38 -13.14 5.00
C LEU A 157 -10.80 -13.36 3.53
N TRP A 158 -11.65 -12.55 2.89
CA TRP A 158 -12.12 -12.90 1.54
C TRP A 158 -12.52 -11.68 0.68
N SER A 159 -11.58 -11.14 -0.11
CA SER A 159 -11.91 -10.36 -1.31
C SER A 159 -10.89 -10.61 -2.43
N GLY A 160 -10.68 -11.89 -2.72
CA GLY A 160 -9.83 -12.37 -3.81
C GLY A 160 -10.31 -13.74 -4.27
N SER A 161 -11.31 -13.76 -5.14
CA SER A 161 -11.72 -14.89 -5.97
C SER A 161 -12.21 -14.34 -7.30
#